data_AF-A0A844M4I5-F1
#
_entry.id   AF-A0A844M4I5-F1
#
_cell.length_a   1.000
_cell.length_b   1.000
_cell.length_c   1.000
_cell.angle_alpha   90.00
_cell.angle_beta   90.00
_cell.angle_gamma   90.00
#
_symmetry.space_group_name_H-M   'P 1'
#
loop_
_entity.id
_entity.type
_entity.pdbx_description
1 polymer ?
#
loop_
_entity_poly.entity_id
_entity_poly.type
_entity_poly.pdbx_seq_one_letter_code
_entity_poly.pdbx_strand_id
1 'polypeptide(L)'
;FIIDEAYYEFTSKSVCDLVEQCNNLIITRTFSKAFALASFRIGYIISHPENIESINKLRNPKSVPMLSQIAANAALEDLQYMRDYV
;
A
#
# COMPACT_ATOMS: atom_id res chain seq x y z
N PHE A 1 -6.25 4.10 -14.83
CA PHE A 1 -4.78 4.18 -14.96
C PHE A 1 -4.16 3.69 -13.66
N ILE A 2 -3.10 2.89 -13.73
CA ILE A 2 -2.46 2.29 -12.54
C ILE A 2 -1.05 2.84 -12.41
N ILE A 3 -0.68 3.32 -11.23
CA ILE A 3 0.66 3.78 -10.89
C ILE A 3 1.21 2.90 -9.76
N ASP A 4 2.33 2.24 -10.03
CA ASP A 4 2.99 1.38 -9.04
C ASP A 4 4.04 2.16 -8.25
N GLU A 5 3.71 2.46 -6.99
CA GLU A 5 4.57 3.14 -6.02
C GLU A 5 5.29 2.14 -5.10
N ALA A 6 5.73 0.98 -5.62
CA ALA A 6 6.45 -0.04 -4.84
C ALA A 6 7.78 0.44 -4.19
N TYR A 7 8.30 1.60 -4.60
CA TYR A 7 9.53 2.21 -4.10
C TYR A 7 9.33 3.66 -3.63
N TYR A 8 8.08 4.05 -3.33
CA TYR A 8 7.76 5.43 -2.95
C TYR A 8 8.61 5.91 -1.76
N GLU A 9 8.83 5.05 -0.77
CA GLU A 9 9.56 5.38 0.46
C GLU A 9 11.00 5.86 0.17
N PHE A 10 11.64 5.40 -0.91
CA PHE A 10 13.01 5.78 -1.29
C PHE A 10 13.08 7.08 -2.09
N THR A 11 11.96 7.53 -2.66
CA THR A 11 11.93 8.72 -3.53
C THR A 11 11.23 9.91 -2.86
N SER A 12 10.39 9.63 -1.86
CA SER A 12 9.49 10.62 -1.22
C SER A 12 8.62 11.39 -2.21
N LYS A 13 8.42 10.86 -3.42
CA LYS A 13 7.55 11.42 -4.45
C LYS A 13 6.36 10.51 -4.63
N SER A 14 5.18 11.07 -4.50
CA SER A 14 3.91 10.37 -4.61
C SER A 14 2.94 11.22 -5.41
N VAL A 15 2.05 10.56 -6.15
CA VAL A 15 0.93 11.21 -6.83
C VAL A 15 -0.40 10.91 -6.15
N CYS A 16 -0.35 10.50 -4.88
CA CYS A 16 -1.53 10.18 -4.07
C CYS A 16 -2.60 11.27 -4.09
N ASP A 17 -2.22 12.54 -4.08
CA ASP A 17 -3.18 13.64 -4.04
C ASP A 17 -4.03 13.74 -5.32
N LEU A 18 -3.56 13.17 -6.44
CA LEU A 18 -4.31 13.13 -7.69
C LEU A 18 -5.51 12.18 -7.64
N VAL A 19 -5.60 11.28 -6.67
CA VAL A 19 -6.77 10.38 -6.54
C VAL A 19 -8.06 11.14 -6.23
N GLU A 20 -7.96 12.37 -5.71
CA GLU A 20 -9.10 13.27 -5.48
C GLU A 20 -9.60 13.93 -6.77
N GLN A 21 -8.76 14.02 -7.80
CA GLN A 21 -9.06 14.71 -9.06
C GLN A 21 -9.30 13.74 -10.22
N CYS A 22 -8.71 12.55 -10.14
CA CYS A 22 -8.71 11.55 -11.20
C CYS A 22 -9.38 10.25 -10.73
N ASN A 23 -10.70 10.15 -10.96
CA ASN A 23 -11.49 9.00 -10.50
C ASN A 23 -11.05 7.66 -11.11
N ASN A 24 -10.31 7.65 -12.22
CA ASN A 24 -9.79 6.44 -12.84
C ASN A 24 -8.38 6.05 -12.35
N LEU A 25 -7.80 6.75 -11.38
CA LEU A 25 -6.45 6.50 -10.89
C LEU A 25 -6.43 5.46 -9.76
N ILE A 26 -5.54 4.48 -9.85
CA ILE A 26 -5.23 3.51 -8.79
C ILE A 26 -3.73 3.56 -8.51
N ILE A 27 -3.36 3.77 -7.26
CA ILE A 27 -1.97 3.74 -6.81
C ILE A 27 -1.75 2.49 -5.98
N THR A 28 -0.68 1.74 -6.23
CA THR A 28 -0.32 0.54 -5.48
C THR A 28 0.91 0.78 -4.62
N ARG A 29 0.89 0.29 -3.38
CA ARG A 29 2.02 0.34 -2.44
C ARG A 29 2.26 -1.03 -1.82
N THR A 30 3.48 -1.28 -1.35
CA THR A 30 3.86 -2.58 -0.76
C THR A 30 4.74 -2.43 0.48
N PHE A 31 4.56 -3.33 1.43
CA PHE A 31 5.48 -3.48 2.56
C PHE A 31 6.72 -4.33 2.23
N SER A 32 6.84 -4.81 0.98
CA SER A 32 7.91 -5.75 0.61
C SER A 32 9.30 -5.11 0.57
N LYS A 33 9.40 -3.79 0.41
CA LYS A 33 10.67 -3.08 0.19
C LYS A 33 11.11 -2.38 1.47
N ALA A 34 10.71 -1.12 1.66
CA ALA A 34 11.15 -0.29 2.79
C ALA A 34 10.92 -0.92 4.17
N PHE A 35 9.85 -1.70 4.34
CA PHE A 35 9.50 -2.33 5.62
C PHE A 35 10.10 -3.72 5.83
N ALA A 36 10.91 -4.25 4.90
CA ALA A 36 11.50 -5.59 4.98
C ALA A 36 10.48 -6.75 5.17
N LEU A 37 9.21 -6.57 4.79
CA LEU A 37 8.14 -7.58 4.94
C LEU A 37 7.84 -8.34 3.63
N ALA A 38 8.86 -8.62 2.81
CA ALA A 38 8.68 -9.27 1.50
C ALA A 38 7.95 -10.61 1.58
N SER A 39 8.24 -11.43 2.60
CA SER A 39 7.61 -12.74 2.80
C SER A 39 6.16 -12.67 3.32
N PHE A 40 5.73 -11.55 3.89
CA PHE A 40 4.40 -11.39 4.48
C PHE A 40 3.31 -11.06 3.45
N ARG A 41 3.71 -10.72 2.22
CA ARG A 41 2.80 -10.50 1.08
C ARG A 41 1.68 -9.49 1.38
N ILE A 42 2.05 -8.34 1.93
CA ILE A 42 1.12 -7.27 2.26
C ILE A 42 1.40 -6.01 1.43
N GLY A 43 0.31 -5.43 0.94
CA GLY A 43 0.28 -4.23 0.13
C GLY A 43 -1.11 -3.62 0.16
N TYR A 44 -1.23 -2.42 -0.38
CA TYR A 44 -2.48 -1.67 -0.35
C TYR A 44 -2.63 -0.83 -1.61
N ILE A 45 -3.86 -0.36 -1.82
CA ILE A 45 -4.20 0.53 -2.92
C ILE A 45 -4.78 1.83 -2.37
N ILE A 46 -4.48 2.93 -3.06
CA ILE A 46 -5.10 4.24 -2.85
C ILE A 46 -5.83 4.59 -4.15
N SER A 47 -7.13 4.87 -4.08
CA SER A 47 -7.95 5.17 -5.24
C SER A 47 -9.28 5.81 -4.83
N HIS A 48 -10.03 6.34 -5.80
CA HIS A 48 -11.39 6.85 -5.60
C HIS A 48 -12.31 5.77 -4.99
N PRO A 49 -13.24 6.12 -4.07
CA PRO A 49 -14.10 5.15 -3.38
C PRO A 49 -14.87 4.19 -4.28
N GLU A 50 -15.36 4.66 -5.44
CA GLU A 50 -16.08 3.82 -6.41
C GLU A 50 -15.21 2.68 -6.99
N ASN A 51 -13.91 2.93 -7.18
CA ASN A 51 -12.96 1.89 -7.60
C ASN A 51 -12.73 0.88 -6.47
N ILE A 52 -12.59 1.36 -5.24
CA ILE A 52 -12.41 0.52 -4.06
C ILE A 52 -13.63 -0.40 -3.86
N GLU A 53 -14.85 0.14 -4.01
CA GLU A 53 -16.08 -0.65 -3.96
C GLU A 53 -16.10 -1.74 -5.04
N SER A 54 -15.76 -1.37 -6.29
CA SER A 54 -15.72 -2.30 -7.41
C SER A 54 -14.68 -3.42 -7.20
N ILE A 55 -13.49 -3.09 -6.68
CA ILE A 55 -12.44 -4.06 -6.37
C ILE A 55 -12.85 -4.95 -5.19
N ASN A 56 -13.51 -4.39 -4.16
CA ASN A 56 -14.00 -5.15 -3.01
C ASN A 56 -15.03 -6.22 -3.39
N LYS A 57 -15.82 -6.00 -4.46
CA LYS A 57 -16.74 -7.00 -5.01
C LYS A 57 -16.02 -8.21 -5.64
N LEU A 58 -14.79 -8.02 -6.13
CA LEU A 58 -14.02 -9.04 -6.85
C LEU A 58 -12.97 -9.73 -5.97
N ARG A 59 -12.35 -9.01 -5.04
CA ARG A 59 -11.26 -9.56 -4.22
C ARG A 59 -11.79 -10.52 -3.16
N ASN A 60 -10.96 -11.50 -2.79
CA ASN A 60 -11.22 -12.28 -1.57
C ASN A 60 -11.06 -11.38 -0.33
N PRO A 61 -12.10 -11.20 0.51
CA PRO A 61 -12.02 -10.36 1.71
C PRO A 61 -10.94 -10.82 2.71
N LYS A 62 -10.60 -12.11 2.69
CA LYS A 62 -9.61 -12.75 3.58
C LYS A 62 -8.28 -13.05 2.88
N SER A 63 -7.94 -12.29 1.84
CA SER A 63 -6.71 -12.49 1.06
C SER A 63 -5.41 -12.22 1.83
N VAL A 64 -5.48 -11.54 2.98
CA VAL A 64 -4.31 -11.15 3.79
C VAL A 64 -4.31 -11.92 5.11
N PRO A 65 -3.30 -12.78 5.38
CA PRO A 65 -3.21 -13.53 6.63
C PRO A 65 -3.13 -12.61 7.86
N MET A 66 -3.65 -13.08 9.00
CA MET A 66 -3.62 -12.34 10.27
C MET A 66 -2.20 -11.92 10.65
N LEU A 67 -1.22 -12.82 10.53
CA LEU A 67 0.17 -12.52 10.87
C LEU A 67 0.76 -11.39 10.01
N SER A 68 0.40 -11.32 8.74
CA SER A 68 0.80 -10.22 7.85
C SER A 68 0.21 -8.88 8.25
N GLN A 69 -1.05 -8.87 8.70
CA GLN A 69 -1.70 -7.66 9.22
C GLN A 69 -1.03 -7.17 10.52
N ILE A 70 -0.72 -8.09 11.43
CA ILE A 70 0.00 -7.79 12.68
C ILE A 70 1.38 -7.20 12.38
N ALA A 71 2.15 -7.83 11.48
CA ALA A 71 3.48 -7.36 11.11
C ALA A 71 3.45 -5.96 10.47
N ALA A 72 2.49 -5.70 9.57
CA ALA A 72 2.33 -4.38 8.97
C ALA A 72 1.92 -3.31 9.98
N ASN A 73 0.99 -3.62 10.91
CA ASN A 73 0.64 -2.67 11.96
C ASN A 73 1.85 -2.31 12.83
N ALA A 74 2.63 -3.30 13.28
CA ALA A 74 3.85 -3.04 14.04
C ALA A 74 4.86 -2.20 13.26
N ALA A 75 5.01 -2.46 11.95
CA ALA A 75 5.89 -1.68 11.08
C ALA A 75 5.41 -0.22 10.87
N LEU A 76 4.10 0.04 10.93
CA LEU A 76 3.53 1.39 10.87
C LEU A 76 3.63 2.14 12.21
N GLU A 77 3.72 1.43 13.33
CA GLU A 77 3.94 2.03 14.66
C GLU A 77 5.39 2.49 14.86
N ASP A 78 6.35 1.87 14.16
CA ASP A 78 7.78 2.25 14.18
C ASP A 78 8.29 2.67 12.79
N LEU A 79 7.76 3.79 12.29
CA LEU A 79 8.24 4.37 11.03
C LEU A 79 9.69 4.88 11.11
N GLN A 80 10.22 5.13 12.32
CA GLN A 80 11.58 5.62 12.47
C GLN A 80 12.58 4.54 12.07
N TYR A 81 12.38 3.31 12.51
CA TYR A 81 13.22 2.18 12.11
C TYR A 81 13.30 2.03 10.58
N MET A 82 12.16 2.17 9.88
CA MET A 82 12.14 2.14 8.41
C MET A 82 12.92 3.31 7.80
N ARG A 83 12.73 4.54 8.31
CA ARG A 83 13.41 5.74 7.82
C ARG A 83 14.92 5.71 8.05
N ASP A 84 15.39 5.08 9.13
CA ASP A 84 16.83 4.94 9.40
C ASP A 84 17.51 3.97 8.42
N TYR A 85 16.72 3.09 7.78
CA TYR A 85 17.21 2.10 6.82
C TYR A 85 17.14 2.58 5.35
N VAL A 86 16.28 3.54 5.04
CA VAL A 86 15.96 4.04 3.69
C VAL A 86 16.68 5.35 3.40
#